data_AF-A0A2E5JM44-F1
#
_entry.id   AF-A0A2E5JM44-F1
#
_cell.length_a   1.000
_cell.length_b   1.000
_cell.length_c   1.000
_cell.angle_alpha   90.00
_cell.angle_beta   90.00
_cell.angle_gamma   90.00
#
_symmetry.space_group_name_H-M   'P 1'
#
loop_
_entity.id
_entity.type
_entity.pdbx_description
1 polymer ?
#
loop_
_entity_poly.entity_id
_entity_poly.type
_entity_poly.pdbx_seq_one_letter_code
_entity_poly.pdbx_strand_id
1 'polypeptide(L)'
;MKKLVLLATLSFTTIAGAQEYPQTGRIGPAYIGGMEYWPFDDAIPGSPYPDRVLWSYGEGSDLAKKCMLQGNQLLVSWLKDDNHPVTKALKEYKEIGGTADFFMWTNDYSKAPAQAARGMRKSHVWWWSGSGSDTSGWLKFESTVSPDGTCSNPKPEQIVSYLESRYSLFAAAPSENIQDSNRQEIAEPGFLNRIQNFFNSSGSAR
;
A
#
# COMPACT_ATOMS: atom_id res chain seq x y z
N MET A 1 -19.90 66.33 22.84
CA MET A 1 -20.26 65.00 22.30
C MET A 1 -19.00 64.15 22.22
N LYS A 2 -18.78 63.22 23.16
CA LYS A 2 -17.59 62.35 23.21
C LYS A 2 -17.86 61.09 22.38
N LYS A 3 -17.07 60.86 21.32
CA LYS A 3 -17.13 59.64 20.50
C LYS A 3 -16.40 58.51 21.23
N LEU A 4 -17.13 57.47 21.60
CA LEU A 4 -16.60 56.23 22.16
C LEU A 4 -16.10 55.37 20.99
N VAL A 5 -14.79 55.14 20.90
CA VAL A 5 -14.21 54.21 19.93
C VAL A 5 -14.10 52.85 20.61
N LEU A 6 -14.93 51.89 20.20
CA LEU A 6 -14.80 50.49 20.60
C LEU A 6 -13.67 49.86 19.79
N LEU A 7 -12.56 49.52 20.44
CA LEU A 7 -11.54 48.63 19.88
C LEU A 7 -12.03 47.18 20.04
N ALA A 8 -12.40 46.54 18.93
CA ALA A 8 -12.66 45.11 18.90
C ALA A 8 -11.33 44.35 18.82
N THR A 9 -10.87 43.79 19.93
CA THR A 9 -9.73 42.88 19.98
C THR A 9 -10.12 41.52 19.42
N LEU A 10 -9.79 41.29 18.14
CA LEU A 10 -9.82 39.94 17.53
C LEU A 10 -8.76 39.07 18.20
N SER A 11 -9.21 38.19 19.08
CA SER A 11 -8.37 37.14 19.66
C SER A 11 -8.26 36.01 18.64
N PHE A 12 -7.14 35.92 17.94
CA PHE A 12 -6.79 34.76 17.13
C PHE A 12 -6.49 33.60 18.07
N THR A 13 -7.46 32.70 18.27
CA THR A 13 -7.20 31.40 18.88
C THR A 13 -6.36 30.57 17.90
N THR A 14 -5.06 30.49 18.14
CA THR A 14 -4.20 29.48 17.51
C THR A 14 -4.66 28.11 17.97
N ILE A 15 -5.46 27.43 17.15
CA ILE A 15 -5.74 26.01 17.31
C ILE A 15 -4.40 25.31 17.03
N ALA A 16 -3.75 24.83 18.09
CA ALA A 16 -2.62 23.91 17.95
C ALA A 16 -3.15 22.67 17.21
N GLY A 17 -2.83 22.57 15.93
CA GLY A 17 -3.19 21.40 15.13
C GLY A 17 -2.57 20.16 15.75
N ALA A 18 -3.40 19.20 16.15
CA ALA A 18 -2.91 17.90 16.59
C ALA A 18 -2.04 17.32 15.47
N GLN A 19 -0.79 16.98 15.78
CA GLN A 19 0.10 16.35 14.81
C GLN A 19 -0.49 14.98 14.45
N GLU A 20 -0.92 14.82 13.20
CA GLU A 20 -1.41 13.54 12.71
C GLU A 20 -0.23 12.59 12.50
N TYR A 21 -0.30 11.43 13.15
CA TYR A 21 0.65 10.34 12.97
C TYR A 21 0.00 9.22 12.15
N PRO A 22 0.76 8.50 11.32
CA PRO A 22 0.17 7.42 10.54
C PRO A 22 -0.26 6.26 11.46
N GLN A 23 -1.40 5.65 11.13
CA GLN A 23 -1.98 4.55 11.90
C GLN A 23 -1.27 3.23 11.59
N THR A 24 -0.92 2.49 12.64
CA THR A 24 -0.36 1.13 12.58
C THR A 24 -1.27 0.16 13.36
N GLY A 25 -1.06 -1.13 13.19
CA GLY A 25 -1.86 -2.17 13.85
C GLY A 25 -2.92 -2.79 12.95
N ARG A 26 -3.88 -3.50 13.57
CA ARG A 26 -4.97 -4.19 12.86
C ARG A 26 -6.05 -3.19 12.42
N ILE A 27 -6.37 -3.16 11.13
CA ILE A 27 -7.40 -2.29 10.53
C ILE A 27 -8.18 -3.13 9.50
N GLY A 28 -9.46 -3.40 9.80
CA GLY A 28 -10.26 -4.32 9.00
C GLY A 28 -9.57 -5.70 8.85
N PRO A 29 -9.45 -6.25 7.63
CA PRO A 29 -8.84 -7.57 7.41
C PRO A 29 -7.30 -7.57 7.54
N ALA A 30 -6.67 -6.40 7.55
CA ALA A 30 -5.24 -6.19 7.33
C ALA A 30 -4.49 -5.66 8.55
N TYR A 31 -3.19 -5.92 8.63
CA TYR A 31 -2.27 -5.27 9.58
C TYR A 31 -1.48 -4.20 8.86
N ILE A 32 -1.18 -3.09 9.51
CA ILE A 32 -0.14 -2.16 9.05
C ILE A 32 1.02 -2.24 10.05
N GLY A 33 2.14 -2.80 9.62
CA GLY A 33 3.27 -3.10 10.49
C GLY A 33 4.15 -1.89 10.80
N GLY A 34 4.78 -1.34 9.77
CA GLY A 34 5.76 -0.27 9.93
C GLY A 34 5.87 0.61 8.70
N MET A 35 6.91 1.45 8.73
CA MET A 35 7.17 2.49 7.74
C MET A 35 8.67 2.53 7.40
N GLU A 36 8.96 2.61 6.11
CA GLU A 36 10.31 2.69 5.56
C GLU A 36 10.39 3.86 4.56
N TYR A 37 11.52 4.57 4.57
CA TYR A 37 11.85 5.58 3.56
C TYR A 37 13.09 5.16 2.79
N TRP A 38 13.03 5.40 1.49
CA TRP A 38 14.11 5.14 0.54
C TRP A 38 14.50 6.45 -0.14
N PRO A 39 15.36 7.27 0.51
CA PRO A 39 15.76 8.56 -0.02
C PRO A 39 16.70 8.40 -1.22
N PHE A 40 16.53 9.28 -2.20
CA PHE A 40 17.52 9.47 -3.25
C PHE A 40 18.83 10.00 -2.66
N ASP A 41 19.95 9.44 -3.11
CA ASP A 41 21.30 9.81 -2.70
C ASP A 41 22.19 9.87 -3.94
N ASP A 42 22.71 11.06 -4.21
CA ASP A 42 23.57 11.36 -5.34
C ASP A 42 25.04 10.99 -5.09
N ALA A 43 25.39 10.54 -3.89
CA ALA A 43 26.75 10.09 -3.55
C ALA A 43 27.16 8.80 -4.26
N ILE A 44 26.23 8.06 -4.89
CA ILE A 44 26.49 6.80 -5.60
C ILE A 44 26.20 6.98 -7.10
N PRO A 45 27.24 7.17 -7.94
CA PRO A 45 27.07 7.35 -9.38
C PRO A 45 26.34 6.18 -10.05
N GLY A 46 25.28 6.47 -10.78
CA GLY A 46 24.55 5.50 -11.60
C GLY A 46 23.52 4.64 -10.87
N SER A 47 23.47 4.68 -9.54
CA SER A 47 22.38 4.03 -8.81
C SER A 47 21.20 5.00 -8.68
N PRO A 48 19.96 4.60 -9.01
CA PRO A 48 18.80 5.43 -8.69
C PRO A 48 18.53 5.54 -7.18
N TYR A 49 19.23 4.76 -6.33
CA TYR A 49 19.09 4.75 -4.87
C TYR A 49 20.38 4.34 -4.13
N PRO A 50 20.62 4.82 -2.91
CA PRO A 50 21.62 4.23 -2.03
C PRO A 50 21.13 2.94 -1.38
N ASP A 51 22.05 2.16 -0.84
CA ASP A 51 21.75 1.04 0.10
C ASP A 51 21.18 1.51 1.45
N ARG A 52 20.84 2.80 1.58
CA ARG A 52 20.37 3.40 2.83
C ARG A 52 18.85 3.33 2.93
N VAL A 53 18.37 2.31 3.62
CA VAL A 53 16.99 2.23 4.09
C VAL A 53 16.87 2.95 5.43
N LEU A 54 15.94 3.89 5.52
CA LEU A 54 15.57 4.56 6.77
C LEU A 54 14.32 3.90 7.34
N TRP A 55 14.40 3.50 8.60
CA TRP A 55 13.40 2.73 9.31
C TRP A 55 12.71 3.64 10.33
N SER A 56 11.38 3.71 10.24
CA SER A 56 10.47 4.56 11.05
C SER A 56 10.10 5.91 10.44
N TYR A 57 8.90 6.38 10.83
CA TYR A 57 8.32 7.65 10.39
C TYR A 57 9.22 8.87 10.65
N GLY A 58 9.99 8.86 11.73
CA GLY A 58 10.80 10.02 12.15
C GLY A 58 11.99 10.33 11.25
N GLU A 59 12.43 9.37 10.44
CA GLU A 59 13.67 9.49 9.66
C GLU A 59 13.47 10.08 8.25
N GLY A 60 12.22 10.12 7.75
CA GLY A 60 11.92 10.65 6.43
C GLY A 60 12.07 12.18 6.34
N SER A 61 12.32 12.69 5.13
CA SER A 61 12.19 14.12 4.85
C SER A 61 10.76 14.60 5.14
N ASP A 62 10.55 15.92 5.33
CA ASP A 62 9.20 16.45 5.59
C ASP A 62 8.22 16.16 4.46
N LEU A 63 8.68 16.19 3.20
CA LEU A 63 7.87 15.83 2.04
C LEU A 63 7.55 14.34 2.02
N ALA A 64 8.51 13.47 2.33
CA ALA A 64 8.30 12.03 2.42
C ALA A 64 7.35 11.65 3.56
N LYS A 65 7.50 12.26 4.74
CA LYS A 65 6.58 12.09 5.88
C LYS A 65 5.16 12.49 5.52
N LYS A 66 4.99 13.63 4.86
CA LYS A 66 3.68 14.07 4.36
C LYS A 66 3.07 13.06 3.39
N CYS A 67 3.85 12.55 2.43
CA CYS A 67 3.35 11.58 1.46
C CYS A 67 3.01 10.22 2.10
N MET A 68 3.85 9.75 3.03
CA MET A 68 3.60 8.55 3.83
C MET A 68 2.29 8.66 4.62
N LEU A 69 2.06 9.81 5.28
CA LEU A 69 0.84 10.06 6.02
C LEU A 69 -0.39 10.05 5.10
N GLN A 70 -0.30 10.71 3.94
CA GLN A 70 -1.36 10.69 2.93
C GLN A 70 -1.67 9.27 2.43
N GLY A 71 -0.63 8.49 2.10
CA GLY A 71 -0.78 7.10 1.67
C GLY A 71 -1.39 6.21 2.76
N ASN A 72 -0.95 6.39 4.01
CA ASN A 72 -1.49 5.68 5.15
C ASN A 72 -2.98 5.99 5.36
N GLN A 73 -3.36 7.27 5.34
CA GLN A 73 -4.77 7.69 5.48
C GLN A 73 -5.66 7.10 4.37
N LEU A 74 -5.16 7.08 3.12
CA LEU A 74 -5.85 6.44 2.00
C LEU A 74 -6.06 4.94 2.27
N LEU A 75 -4.98 4.20 2.56
CA LEU A 75 -5.07 2.77 2.83
C LEU A 75 -6.01 2.47 4.02
N VAL A 76 -5.88 3.22 5.11
CA VAL A 76 -6.75 3.10 6.29
C VAL A 76 -8.21 3.33 5.93
N SER A 77 -8.51 4.33 5.09
CA SER A 77 -9.88 4.62 4.67
C SER A 77 -10.48 3.45 3.89
N TRP A 78 -9.68 2.81 3.04
CA TRP A 78 -10.09 1.62 2.30
C TRP A 78 -10.35 0.46 3.24
N LEU A 79 -9.42 0.19 4.16
CA LEU A 79 -9.49 -0.93 5.09
C LEU A 79 -10.62 -0.84 6.12
N LYS A 80 -11.10 0.38 6.43
CA LYS A 80 -12.25 0.62 7.32
C LYS A 80 -13.60 0.42 6.63
N ASP A 81 -13.65 0.51 5.30
CA ASP A 81 -14.87 0.28 4.53
C ASP A 81 -14.93 -1.18 4.06
N ASP A 82 -15.83 -1.95 4.69
CA ASP A 82 -16.07 -3.36 4.37
C ASP A 82 -16.57 -3.57 2.92
N ASN A 83 -17.14 -2.55 2.30
CA ASN A 83 -17.64 -2.62 0.93
C ASN A 83 -16.59 -2.20 -0.11
N HIS A 84 -15.45 -1.62 0.31
CA HIS A 84 -14.41 -1.14 -0.58
C HIS A 84 -13.76 -2.31 -1.35
N PRO A 85 -13.45 -2.18 -2.66
CA PRO A 85 -12.88 -3.25 -3.48
C PRO A 85 -11.59 -3.85 -2.90
N VAL A 86 -10.71 -3.00 -2.36
CA VAL A 86 -9.46 -3.44 -1.70
C VAL A 86 -9.75 -4.35 -0.51
N THR A 87 -10.71 -3.98 0.35
CA THR A 87 -11.08 -4.75 1.53
C THR A 87 -11.68 -6.11 1.17
N LYS A 88 -12.53 -6.15 0.14
CA LYS A 88 -13.08 -7.41 -0.40
C LYS A 88 -11.98 -8.32 -0.94
N ALA A 89 -11.11 -7.79 -1.81
CA ALA A 89 -10.00 -8.54 -2.39
C ALA A 89 -9.05 -9.08 -1.33
N LEU A 90 -8.76 -8.30 -0.27
CA LEU A 90 -7.91 -8.75 0.84
C LEU A 90 -8.55 -9.87 1.67
N LYS A 91 -9.87 -9.80 1.92
CA LYS A 91 -10.60 -10.88 2.61
C LYS A 91 -10.53 -12.18 1.80
N GLU A 92 -10.83 -12.11 0.51
CA GLU A 92 -10.76 -13.26 -0.41
C GLU A 92 -9.33 -13.84 -0.52
N TYR A 93 -8.32 -12.97 -0.67
CA TYR A 93 -6.92 -13.41 -0.74
C TYR A 93 -6.45 -14.08 0.55
N LYS A 94 -6.91 -13.57 1.70
CA LYS A 94 -6.60 -14.15 3.01
C LYS A 94 -7.29 -15.50 3.24
N GLU A 95 -8.53 -15.67 2.76
CA GLU A 95 -9.27 -16.93 2.84
C GLU A 95 -8.56 -18.07 2.10
N ILE A 96 -7.83 -17.76 1.02
CA ILE A 96 -7.01 -18.74 0.28
C ILE A 96 -5.57 -18.88 0.82
N GLY A 97 -5.25 -18.25 1.96
CA GLY A 97 -3.95 -18.38 2.63
C GLY A 97 -2.91 -17.32 2.25
N GLY A 98 -3.29 -16.28 1.51
CA GLY A 98 -2.43 -15.15 1.21
C GLY A 98 -2.28 -14.15 2.36
N THR A 99 -1.22 -13.33 2.30
CA THR A 99 -1.02 -12.24 3.25
C THR A 99 -1.96 -11.06 2.97
N ALA A 100 -2.51 -10.48 4.03
CA ALA A 100 -3.25 -9.22 4.00
C ALA A 100 -2.52 -8.11 4.78
N ASP A 101 -1.25 -8.34 5.15
CA ASP A 101 -0.52 -7.43 6.01
C ASP A 101 0.36 -6.48 5.17
N PHE A 102 0.28 -5.19 5.48
CA PHE A 102 0.95 -4.12 4.77
C PHE A 102 2.14 -3.57 5.56
N PHE A 103 3.15 -3.16 4.82
CA PHE A 103 4.23 -2.33 5.32
C PHE A 103 4.34 -1.10 4.43
N MET A 104 4.36 0.08 5.04
CA MET A 104 4.35 1.32 4.28
C MET A 104 5.76 1.66 3.79
N TRP A 105 5.88 2.03 2.52
CA TRP A 105 7.16 2.33 1.89
C TRP A 105 7.05 3.64 1.13
N THR A 106 8.02 4.54 1.26
CA THR A 106 8.05 5.78 0.46
C THR A 106 9.42 5.99 -0.17
N ASN A 107 9.48 5.99 -1.50
CA ASN A 107 10.66 6.46 -2.22
C ASN A 107 10.67 8.00 -2.19
N ASP A 108 11.77 8.57 -1.71
CA ASP A 108 11.89 10.00 -1.48
C ASP A 108 12.90 10.63 -2.45
N TYR A 109 12.39 11.15 -3.57
CA TYR A 109 13.18 11.90 -4.54
C TYR A 109 13.15 13.41 -4.29
N SER A 110 12.73 13.89 -3.12
CA SER A 110 12.65 15.33 -2.84
C SER A 110 13.99 16.06 -2.97
N LYS A 111 15.11 15.33 -2.86
CA LYS A 111 16.48 15.85 -3.07
C LYS A 111 17.06 15.51 -4.43
N ALA A 112 16.36 14.74 -5.25
CA ALA A 112 16.85 14.37 -6.56
C ALA A 112 16.78 15.56 -7.52
N PRO A 113 17.69 15.67 -8.48
CA PRO A 113 17.62 16.74 -9.45
C PRO A 113 16.43 16.53 -10.41
N ALA A 114 15.90 17.61 -10.99
CA ALA A 114 14.71 17.54 -11.83
C ALA A 114 14.82 16.55 -13.00
N GLN A 115 16.03 16.36 -13.58
CA GLN A 115 16.24 15.37 -14.64
C GLN A 115 16.02 13.92 -14.20
N ALA A 116 16.13 13.61 -12.90
CA ALA A 116 15.89 12.27 -12.35
C ALA A 116 14.42 11.84 -12.43
N ALA A 117 13.49 12.78 -12.64
CA ALA A 117 12.05 12.51 -12.69
C ALA A 117 11.66 11.42 -13.70
N ARG A 118 12.40 11.27 -14.80
CA ARG A 118 12.11 10.26 -15.84
C ARG A 118 12.46 8.82 -15.41
N GLY A 119 13.38 8.66 -14.46
CA GLY A 119 13.84 7.36 -13.96
C GLY A 119 13.24 6.98 -12.61
N MET A 120 12.31 7.78 -12.08
CA MET A 120 11.71 7.51 -10.79
C MET A 120 10.87 6.23 -10.83
N ARG A 121 10.99 5.41 -9.79
CA ARG A 121 10.07 4.29 -9.58
C ARG A 121 8.68 4.85 -9.28
N LYS A 122 7.68 4.27 -9.93
CA LYS A 122 6.28 4.68 -9.78
C LYS A 122 5.70 4.07 -8.51
N SER A 123 4.73 4.74 -7.90
CA SER A 123 3.97 4.16 -6.79
C SER A 123 3.19 2.91 -7.23
N HIS A 124 3.29 1.84 -6.45
CA HIS A 124 2.60 0.57 -6.71
C HIS A 124 2.53 -0.27 -5.43
N VAL A 125 1.97 -1.48 -5.54
CA VAL A 125 2.04 -2.48 -4.48
C VAL A 125 2.84 -3.66 -4.97
N TRP A 126 3.70 -4.18 -4.11
CA TRP A 126 4.50 -5.36 -4.38
C TRP A 126 4.64 -6.17 -3.10
N TRP A 127 5.10 -7.41 -3.24
CA TRP A 127 5.18 -8.36 -2.15
C TRP A 127 6.62 -8.56 -1.71
N TRP A 128 6.84 -8.55 -0.40
CA TRP A 128 8.12 -8.84 0.22
C TRP A 128 8.00 -10.03 1.16
N SER A 129 8.78 -11.09 0.91
CA SER A 129 8.68 -12.36 1.64
C SER A 129 9.02 -12.25 3.12
N GLY A 130 10.00 -11.42 3.47
CA GLY A 130 10.62 -11.36 4.80
C GLY A 130 11.35 -12.64 5.23
N SER A 131 10.72 -13.81 5.07
CA SER A 131 11.15 -15.13 5.54
C SER A 131 11.22 -16.21 4.45
N GLY A 132 10.92 -15.87 3.18
CA GLY A 132 11.23 -16.72 2.02
C GLY A 132 10.11 -17.62 1.46
N SER A 133 8.90 -17.62 2.02
CA SER A 133 7.74 -18.28 1.37
C SER A 133 6.95 -17.27 0.54
N ASP A 134 6.48 -17.63 -0.66
CA ASP A 134 5.73 -16.76 -1.60
C ASP A 134 4.33 -16.30 -1.14
N THR A 135 3.88 -16.84 -0.01
CA THR A 135 2.52 -16.63 0.53
C THR A 135 2.53 -15.95 1.89
N SER A 136 3.64 -16.00 2.63
CA SER A 136 3.84 -15.31 3.91
C SER A 136 4.77 -14.12 3.73
N GLY A 137 4.33 -12.92 4.09
CA GLY A 137 5.14 -11.72 3.93
C GLY A 137 4.31 -10.45 4.06
N TRP A 138 4.84 -9.37 3.49
CA TRP A 138 4.23 -8.05 3.54
C TRP A 138 3.89 -7.55 2.15
N LEU A 139 2.71 -6.96 2.02
CA LEU A 139 2.38 -6.08 0.90
C LEU A 139 3.04 -4.73 1.16
N LYS A 140 4.05 -4.38 0.38
CA LYS A 140 4.69 -3.07 0.40
C LYS A 140 3.76 -2.07 -0.29
N PHE A 141 3.17 -1.17 0.48
CA PHE A 141 2.39 -0.05 -0.04
C PHE A 141 3.36 1.06 -0.41
N GLU A 142 3.73 1.15 -1.68
CA GLU A 142 4.84 1.99 -2.13
C GLU A 142 4.35 3.33 -2.67
N SER A 143 4.56 4.39 -1.88
CA SER A 143 4.40 5.78 -2.26
C SER A 143 5.67 6.33 -2.90
N THR A 144 5.56 7.41 -3.65
CA THR A 144 6.71 8.10 -4.27
C THR A 144 6.54 9.61 -4.14
N VAL A 145 7.59 10.29 -3.69
CA VAL A 145 7.70 11.74 -3.70
C VAL A 145 8.69 12.15 -4.78
N SER A 146 8.28 13.00 -5.71
CA SER A 146 9.13 13.54 -6.78
C SER A 146 9.98 14.74 -6.32
N PRO A 147 10.96 15.20 -7.13
CA PRO A 147 11.78 16.38 -6.85
C PRO A 147 11.01 17.66 -6.53
N ASP A 148 9.84 17.84 -7.13
CA ASP A 148 8.96 19.00 -6.89
C ASP A 148 8.05 18.83 -5.65
N GLY A 149 8.18 17.71 -4.93
CA GLY A 149 7.38 17.37 -3.77
C GLY A 149 6.01 16.76 -4.09
N THR A 150 5.70 16.47 -5.36
CA THR A 150 4.45 15.78 -5.72
C THR A 150 4.44 14.37 -5.13
N CYS A 151 3.39 14.05 -4.37
CA CYS A 151 3.18 12.73 -3.80
C CYS A 151 2.32 11.88 -4.75
N SER A 152 2.79 10.67 -5.04
CA SER A 152 2.03 9.63 -5.73
C SER A 152 1.84 8.43 -4.80
N ASN A 153 0.60 7.98 -4.66
CA ASN A 153 0.24 6.80 -3.88
C ASN A 153 -0.30 5.71 -4.80
N PRO A 154 -0.16 4.42 -4.42
CA PRO A 154 -0.89 3.34 -5.07
C PRO A 154 -2.39 3.64 -5.13
N LYS A 155 -3.06 3.18 -6.18
CA LYS A 155 -4.51 3.28 -6.36
C LYS A 155 -5.21 1.96 -5.99
N PRO A 156 -6.52 1.97 -5.67
CA PRO A 156 -7.27 0.76 -5.36
C PRO A 156 -7.10 -0.36 -6.40
N GLU A 157 -7.19 -0.03 -7.68
CA GLU A 157 -7.07 -0.99 -8.79
C GLU A 157 -5.69 -1.64 -8.87
N GLN A 158 -4.63 -0.95 -8.45
CA GLN A 158 -3.28 -1.52 -8.41
C GLN A 158 -3.17 -2.60 -7.33
N ILE A 159 -3.84 -2.42 -6.20
CA ILE A 159 -3.85 -3.43 -5.11
C ILE A 159 -4.68 -4.64 -5.55
N VAL A 160 -5.90 -4.41 -6.02
CA VAL A 160 -6.80 -5.49 -6.42
C VAL A 160 -6.17 -6.34 -7.52
N SER A 161 -5.68 -5.71 -8.59
CA SER A 161 -5.02 -6.41 -9.69
C SER A 161 -3.76 -7.16 -9.24
N TYR A 162 -2.99 -6.57 -8.31
CA TYR A 162 -1.81 -7.24 -7.76
C TYR A 162 -2.18 -8.52 -7.00
N LEU A 163 -3.20 -8.47 -6.14
CA LEU A 163 -3.66 -9.64 -5.38
C LEU A 163 -4.20 -10.73 -6.32
N GLU A 164 -5.06 -10.36 -7.27
CA GLU A 164 -5.64 -11.29 -8.25
C GLU A 164 -4.56 -12.00 -9.08
N SER A 165 -3.51 -11.27 -9.49
CA SER A 165 -2.39 -11.84 -10.24
C SER A 165 -1.63 -12.94 -9.48
N ARG A 166 -1.77 -12.98 -8.15
CA ARG A 166 -1.10 -13.95 -7.27
C ARG A 166 -2.00 -15.10 -6.83
N TYR A 167 -3.25 -15.17 -7.29
CA TYR A 167 -4.15 -16.29 -6.95
C TYR A 167 -3.60 -17.64 -7.43
N SER A 168 -2.84 -17.65 -8.54
CA SER A 168 -2.18 -18.84 -9.08
C SER A 168 -1.18 -19.48 -8.13
N LEU A 169 -0.67 -18.75 -7.13
CA LEU A 169 0.24 -19.30 -6.12
C LEU A 169 -0.43 -20.29 -5.16
N PHE A 170 -1.77 -20.23 -5.07
CA PHE A 170 -2.59 -21.07 -4.18
C PHE A 170 -3.37 -22.13 -4.94
N ALA A 171 -3.39 -22.06 -6.27
CA ALA A 171 -3.84 -23.15 -7.11
C ALA A 171 -2.79 -24.26 -7.02
N ALA A 172 -2.98 -25.22 -6.11
CA ALA A 172 -2.20 -26.43 -6.10
C ALA A 172 -2.14 -27.01 -7.52
N ALA A 173 -0.95 -27.37 -8.00
CA ALA A 173 -0.84 -28.37 -9.06
C ALA A 173 -1.74 -29.56 -8.63
N PRO A 174 -2.58 -30.12 -9.53
CA PRO A 174 -3.38 -31.29 -9.16
C PRO A 174 -2.42 -32.33 -8.60
N SER A 175 -2.58 -32.69 -7.33
CA SER A 175 -1.81 -33.78 -6.74
C SER A 175 -2.24 -35.05 -7.48
N GLU A 176 -1.43 -35.52 -8.42
CA GLU A 176 -1.57 -36.89 -8.89
C GLU A 176 -1.36 -37.80 -7.68
N ASN A 177 -2.40 -38.57 -7.35
CA ASN A 177 -2.49 -39.56 -6.28
C ASN A 177 -2.72 -39.04 -4.87
N ILE A 178 -3.98 -38.84 -4.49
CA ILE A 178 -4.58 -39.60 -3.39
C ILE A 178 -6.02 -39.94 -3.80
N GLN A 179 -6.28 -41.22 -4.07
CA GLN A 179 -7.64 -41.77 -4.02
C GLN A 179 -8.10 -41.70 -2.57
N ASP A 180 -8.74 -40.60 -2.17
CA ASP A 180 -9.44 -40.53 -0.88
C ASP A 180 -10.92 -40.29 -1.15
N SER A 181 -11.68 -41.37 -1.11
CA SER A 181 -13.07 -41.46 -1.55
C SER A 181 -14.09 -40.81 -0.61
N ASN A 182 -13.70 -39.88 0.27
CA ASN A 182 -14.58 -39.38 1.33
C ASN A 182 -14.30 -37.93 1.75
N ARG A 183 -14.31 -36.97 0.83
CA ARG A 183 -14.41 -35.54 1.20
C ARG A 183 -15.54 -34.85 0.45
N GLN A 184 -16.69 -34.79 1.13
CA GLN A 184 -17.83 -34.00 0.69
C GLN A 184 -17.46 -32.51 0.62
N GLU A 185 -17.80 -31.95 -0.54
CA GLU A 185 -17.74 -30.55 -0.92
C GLU A 185 -18.52 -29.65 0.04
N ILE A 186 -17.89 -28.57 0.50
CA ILE A 186 -18.55 -27.27 0.61
C ILE A 186 -17.53 -26.22 0.15
N ALA A 187 -17.36 -26.09 -1.16
CA ALA A 187 -16.75 -24.91 -1.76
C ALA A 187 -17.88 -24.07 -2.35
N GLU A 188 -18.05 -22.85 -1.84
CA GLU A 188 -19.07 -21.90 -2.29
C GLU A 188 -18.99 -21.66 -3.82
N PRO A 189 -20.11 -21.70 -4.54
CA PRO A 189 -20.16 -21.66 -6.01
C PRO A 189 -19.61 -20.35 -6.64
N GLY A 190 -19.39 -19.30 -5.85
CA GLY A 190 -18.85 -18.02 -6.33
C GLY A 190 -17.32 -18.01 -6.53
N PHE A 191 -16.58 -18.89 -5.85
CA PHE A 191 -15.12 -18.89 -5.88
C PHE A 191 -14.58 -19.57 -7.16
N LEU A 192 -15.10 -20.76 -7.47
CA LEU A 192 -14.68 -21.53 -8.64
C LEU A 192 -15.02 -20.80 -9.94
N ASN A 193 -16.18 -20.14 -10.01
CA ASN A 193 -16.59 -19.36 -11.18
C ASN A 193 -15.65 -18.18 -11.48
N ARG A 194 -15.09 -17.52 -10.45
CA ARG A 194 -14.14 -16.41 -10.66
C ARG A 194 -12.78 -16.88 -11.15
N ILE A 195 -12.26 -17.96 -10.57
CA ILE A 195 -11.01 -18.59 -11.04
C ILE A 195 -11.17 -19.05 -12.49
N GLN A 196 -12.28 -19.71 -12.82
CA GLN A 196 -12.52 -20.26 -14.15
C GLN A 196 -12.69 -19.16 -15.21
N ASN A 197 -13.34 -18.05 -14.86
CA ASN A 197 -13.45 -16.88 -15.74
C ASN A 197 -12.10 -16.19 -15.98
N PHE A 198 -11.21 -16.14 -14.98
CA PHE A 198 -9.86 -15.61 -15.16
C PHE A 198 -9.10 -16.41 -16.23
N PHE A 199 -9.04 -17.74 -16.10
CA PHE A 199 -8.37 -18.61 -17.08
C PHE A 199 -9.02 -18.58 -18.47
N ASN A 200 -10.35 -18.44 -18.56
CA ASN A 200 -11.06 -18.35 -19.84
C ASN A 200 -10.89 -16.99 -20.54
N SER A 201 -10.69 -15.91 -19.79
CA SER A 201 -10.47 -14.56 -20.35
C SER A 201 -9.07 -14.36 -20.95
N SER A 202 -8.07 -15.11 -20.48
CA SER A 202 -6.71 -15.09 -21.03
C SER A 202 -6.55 -15.78 -22.39
N GLY A 203 -7.61 -16.38 -22.94
CA GLY A 203 -7.61 -17.10 -24.22
C GLY A 203 -8.13 -16.32 -25.44
N SER A 204 -8.59 -15.06 -25.27
CA SER A 204 -9.15 -14.28 -26.37
C SER A 204 -8.49 -12.91 -26.52
N ALA A 205 -7.23 -12.93 -26.98
CA ALA A 205 -6.62 -11.81 -27.68
C ALA A 205 -5.89 -12.40 -28.90
N ARG A 206 -6.58 -12.41 -30.03
CA ARG A 206 -5.98 -12.39 -31.37
C ARG A 206 -6.37 -11.08 -32.02
#